data_AF-A0A2I2KWE6-F1
#
_entry.id   AF-A0A2I2KWE6-F1
#
_cell.length_a   1.000
_cell.length_b   1.000
_cell.length_c   1.000
_cell.angle_alpha   90.00
_cell.angle_beta   90.00
_cell.angle_gamma   90.00
#
_symmetry.space_group_name_H-M   'P 1'
#
loop_
_entity.id
_entity.type
_entity.pdbx_description
1 polymer ?
#
loop_
_entity_poly.entity_id
_entity_poly.type
_entity_poly.pdbx_seq_one_letter_code
_entity_poly.pdbx_strand_id
1 'polypeptide(L)'
;MPSGVTAVYARVSSADQKADLDWQVARVTVWAVGQGLPVGRVVTEVGSVLNGHRGKLFVLLGDPGVSAIVVEHRGRFARFGAEYVEAVLAAHGRELLVVDPAEVDDDLVRDITEILTSMCARLYGRRAAANRAARAVVEATKDGPV
;
A
#
# COMPACT_ATOMS: atom_id res chain seq x y z
N MET A 1 1.12 -25.06 12.53
CA MET A 1 0.43 -23.98 11.80
C MET A 1 0.07 -22.91 12.80
N PRO A 2 0.43 -21.63 12.62
CA PRO A 2 -0.09 -20.58 13.47
C PRO A 2 -1.62 -20.61 13.38
N SER A 3 -2.30 -20.74 14.52
CA SER A 3 -3.76 -20.75 14.61
C SER A 3 -4.28 -19.34 14.35
N GLY A 4 -4.54 -18.99 13.10
CA GLY A 4 -5.06 -17.68 12.74
C GLY A 4 -5.54 -17.59 11.30
N VAL A 5 -6.24 -16.52 11.00
CA VAL A 5 -6.83 -16.22 9.70
C VAL A 5 -5.78 -15.61 8.78
N THR A 6 -5.66 -16.14 7.57
CA THR A 6 -4.99 -15.45 6.46
C THR A 6 -5.94 -14.41 5.87
N ALA A 7 -5.49 -13.15 5.84
CA ALA A 7 -6.24 -12.04 5.28
C ALA A 7 -5.57 -11.51 4.02
N VAL A 8 -6.36 -11.26 2.97
CA VAL A 8 -5.92 -10.50 1.80
C VAL A 8 -6.16 -9.03 2.07
N TYR A 9 -5.15 -8.19 1.81
CA TYR A 9 -5.28 -6.73 1.84
C TYR A 9 -4.95 -6.14 0.46
N ALA A 10 -5.91 -5.37 -0.07
CA ALA A 10 -5.82 -4.75 -1.38
C ALA A 10 -6.15 -3.25 -1.27
N ARG A 11 -5.43 -2.41 -2.03
CA ARG A 11 -5.54 -0.96 -1.96
C ARG A 11 -5.30 -0.30 -3.31
N VAL A 12 -6.11 0.71 -3.59
CA VAL A 12 -5.93 1.64 -4.71
C VAL A 12 -5.99 3.09 -4.23
N SER A 13 -5.45 4.02 -5.02
CA SER A 13 -5.34 5.44 -4.64
C SER A 13 -6.65 6.21 -4.83
N SER A 14 -7.44 5.86 -5.85
CA SER A 14 -8.73 6.51 -6.18
C SER A 14 -9.86 5.49 -6.32
N ALA A 15 -11.09 5.93 -6.06
CA ALA A 15 -12.29 5.13 -6.25
C ALA A 15 -12.51 4.73 -7.73
N ASP A 16 -11.98 5.51 -8.67
CA ASP A 16 -12.05 5.21 -10.11
C ASP A 16 -11.25 3.95 -10.48
N GLN A 17 -10.32 3.51 -9.61
CA GLN A 17 -9.51 2.31 -9.80
C GLN A 17 -10.20 1.05 -9.23
N LYS A 18 -11.54 1.07 -9.05
CA LYS A 18 -12.28 -0.07 -8.48
C LYS A 18 -12.06 -1.38 -9.24
N ALA A 19 -12.00 -1.33 -10.57
CA ALA A 19 -11.73 -2.53 -11.36
C ALA A 19 -10.33 -3.12 -11.05
N ASP A 20 -9.31 -2.27 -10.92
CA ASP A 20 -7.96 -2.72 -10.54
C ASP A 20 -7.96 -3.34 -9.13
N LEU A 21 -8.71 -2.75 -8.20
CA LEU A 21 -8.85 -3.28 -6.83
C LEU A 21 -9.46 -4.69 -6.82
N ASP A 22 -10.51 -4.92 -7.62
CA ASP A 22 -11.15 -6.24 -7.72
C ASP A 22 -10.20 -7.28 -8.36
N TRP A 23 -9.45 -6.87 -9.40
CA TRP A 23 -8.45 -7.73 -10.02
C TRP A 23 -7.28 -8.07 -9.08
N GLN A 24 -6.82 -7.08 -8.30
CA GLN A 24 -5.80 -7.28 -7.27
C GLN A 24 -6.27 -8.32 -6.23
N VAL A 25 -7.49 -8.19 -5.71
CA VAL A 25 -8.05 -9.17 -4.77
C VAL A 25 -8.06 -10.57 -5.38
N ALA A 26 -8.50 -10.71 -6.64
CA ALA A 26 -8.56 -11.99 -7.32
C ALA A 26 -7.17 -12.63 -7.46
N ARG A 27 -6.16 -11.87 -7.94
CA ARG A 27 -4.79 -12.37 -8.10
C ARG A 27 -4.16 -12.81 -6.78
N VAL A 28 -4.29 -12.00 -5.73
CA VAL A 28 -3.74 -12.31 -4.41
C VAL A 28 -4.44 -13.52 -3.78
N THR A 29 -5.76 -13.62 -3.94
CA THR A 29 -6.54 -14.76 -3.42
C THR A 29 -6.14 -16.06 -4.12
N VAL A 30 -6.01 -16.06 -5.44
CA VAL A 30 -5.56 -17.24 -6.22
C VAL A 30 -4.17 -17.66 -5.78
N TRP A 31 -3.25 -16.71 -5.61
CA TRP A 31 -1.91 -17.00 -5.13
C TRP A 31 -1.93 -17.62 -3.73
N ALA A 32 -2.67 -17.03 -2.78
CA ALA A 32 -2.73 -17.53 -1.40
C ALA A 32 -3.27 -18.97 -1.34
N VAL A 33 -4.34 -19.26 -2.07
CA VAL A 33 -4.89 -20.62 -2.19
C VAL A 33 -3.86 -21.58 -2.81
N GLY A 34 -3.12 -21.13 -3.83
CA GLY A 34 -2.02 -21.89 -4.43
C GLY A 34 -0.87 -22.21 -3.46
N GLN A 35 -0.65 -21.37 -2.44
CA GLN A 35 0.30 -21.61 -1.35
C GLN A 35 -0.28 -22.47 -0.22
N GLY A 36 -1.49 -23.00 -0.36
CA GLY A 36 -2.17 -23.75 0.70
C GLY A 36 -2.64 -22.89 1.88
N LEU A 37 -2.76 -21.57 1.68
CA LEU A 37 -3.23 -20.61 2.68
C LEU A 37 -4.70 -20.26 2.40
N PRO A 38 -5.68 -20.86 3.09
CA PRO A 38 -7.08 -20.51 2.90
C PRO A 38 -7.35 -19.08 3.36
N VAL A 39 -7.84 -18.25 2.43
CA VAL A 39 -8.20 -16.86 2.72
C VAL A 39 -9.49 -16.81 3.53
N GLY A 40 -9.41 -16.39 4.79
CA GLY A 40 -10.56 -16.23 5.68
C GLY A 40 -11.09 -14.80 5.78
N ARG A 41 -10.35 -13.82 5.25
CA ARG A 41 -10.78 -12.42 5.24
C ARG A 41 -10.21 -11.68 4.02
N VAL A 42 -11.01 -10.81 3.41
CA VAL A 42 -10.56 -9.88 2.37
C VAL A 42 -10.85 -8.46 2.85
N VAL A 43 -9.83 -7.60 2.81
CA VAL A 43 -9.93 -6.20 3.20
C VAL A 43 -9.48 -5.33 2.03
N THR A 44 -10.38 -4.45 1.58
CA THR A 44 -10.10 -3.51 0.50
C THR A 44 -10.17 -2.06 0.99
N GLU A 45 -9.24 -1.22 0.58
CA GLU A 45 -9.18 0.19 1.00
C GLU A 45 -8.89 1.12 -0.17
N VAL A 46 -9.58 2.27 -0.22
CA VAL A 46 -9.31 3.33 -1.20
C VAL A 46 -8.65 4.49 -0.47
N GLY A 47 -7.49 4.90 -0.95
CA GLY A 47 -6.76 6.04 -0.41
C GLY A 47 -5.26 5.90 -0.64
N SER A 48 -4.56 7.03 -0.54
CA SER A 48 -3.11 7.11 -0.75
C SER A 48 -2.34 6.16 0.17
N VAL A 49 -1.26 5.60 -0.36
CA VAL A 49 -0.30 4.79 0.41
C VAL A 49 0.44 5.64 1.47
N LEU A 50 0.43 6.96 1.33
CA LEU A 50 1.01 7.91 2.28
C LEU A 50 0.03 8.31 3.39
N ASN A 51 -1.23 7.91 3.30
CA ASN A 51 -2.21 8.14 4.35
C ASN A 51 -1.86 7.29 5.59
N GLY A 52 -1.34 7.93 6.64
CA GLY A 52 -1.05 7.29 7.93
C GLY A 52 -2.28 6.88 8.75
N HIS A 53 -3.49 7.14 8.26
CA HIS A 53 -4.76 6.85 8.95
C HIS A 53 -5.66 5.92 8.13
N ARG A 54 -5.06 4.90 7.49
CA ARG A 54 -5.79 3.81 6.82
C ARG A 54 -6.49 2.93 7.85
N GLY A 55 -7.74 3.28 8.16
CA GLY A 55 -8.52 2.67 9.24
C GLY A 55 -8.71 1.16 9.07
N LYS A 56 -8.94 0.68 7.84
CA LYS A 56 -9.12 -0.76 7.62
C LYS A 56 -7.81 -1.53 7.78
N LEU A 57 -6.70 -0.98 7.27
CA LEU A 57 -5.37 -1.52 7.52
C LEU A 57 -5.04 -1.57 9.02
N PHE A 58 -5.34 -0.51 9.77
CA PHE A 58 -5.06 -0.47 11.22
C PHE A 58 -5.86 -1.50 12.00
N VAL A 59 -7.15 -1.67 11.67
CA VAL A 59 -7.98 -2.75 12.24
C VAL A 59 -7.38 -4.12 11.91
N LEU A 60 -6.89 -4.33 10.69
CA LEU A 60 -6.27 -5.58 10.28
C LEU A 60 -4.95 -5.86 11.03
N LEU A 61 -4.10 -4.85 11.16
CA LEU A 61 -2.83 -4.95 11.91
C LEU A 61 -3.07 -5.16 13.41
N GLY A 62 -4.13 -4.58 13.97
CA GLY A 62 -4.48 -4.71 15.39
C GLY A 62 -5.19 -6.02 15.77
N ASP A 63 -5.68 -6.80 14.80
CA ASP A 63 -6.41 -8.05 15.07
C ASP A 63 -5.43 -9.21 15.34
N PRO A 64 -5.34 -9.74 16.59
CA PRO A 64 -4.46 -10.85 16.91
C PRO A 64 -4.91 -12.17 16.28
N GLY A 65 -6.16 -12.28 15.81
CA GLY A 65 -6.67 -13.43 15.09
C GLY A 65 -6.16 -13.55 13.66
N VAL A 66 -5.51 -12.51 13.12
CA VAL A 66 -4.92 -12.51 11.77
C VAL A 66 -3.46 -12.97 11.85
N SER A 67 -3.16 -14.18 11.41
CA SER A 67 -1.80 -14.74 11.43
C SER A 67 -0.97 -14.34 10.22
N ALA A 68 -1.60 -14.10 9.07
CA ALA A 68 -0.91 -13.69 7.85
C ALA A 68 -1.71 -12.62 7.10
N ILE A 69 -1.03 -11.61 6.61
CA ILE A 69 -1.58 -10.58 5.72
C ILE A 69 -0.91 -10.76 4.36
N VAL A 70 -1.69 -10.98 3.31
CA VAL A 70 -1.20 -11.14 1.95
C VAL A 70 -1.50 -9.88 1.17
N VAL A 71 -0.46 -9.32 0.54
CA VAL A 71 -0.54 -8.14 -0.32
C VAL A 71 0.08 -8.45 -1.67
N GLU A 72 -0.38 -7.77 -2.72
CA GLU A 72 0.17 -8.01 -4.05
C GLU A 72 1.62 -7.55 -4.16
N HIS A 73 1.86 -6.27 -3.84
CA HIS A 73 3.18 -5.64 -3.91
C HIS A 73 3.45 -4.85 -2.62
N ARG A 74 4.71 -4.80 -2.19
CA ARG A 74 5.16 -4.03 -1.02
C ARG A 74 4.82 -2.54 -1.14
N GLY A 75 5.10 -1.94 -2.29
CA GLY A 75 4.80 -0.52 -2.57
C GLY A 75 3.31 -0.17 -2.54
N ARG A 76 2.40 -1.14 -2.76
CA ARG A 76 0.94 -0.92 -2.64
C ARG A 76 0.45 -1.00 -1.20
N PHE A 77 1.20 -1.66 -0.32
CA PHE A 77 0.96 -1.73 1.11
C PHE A 77 1.44 -0.47 1.83
N ALA A 78 2.71 -0.11 1.62
CA ALA A 78 3.34 1.07 2.17
C ALA A 78 4.50 1.52 1.26
N ARG A 79 4.58 2.82 0.94
CA ARG A 79 5.72 3.37 0.19
C ARG A 79 7.01 3.35 1.01
N PHE A 80 6.87 3.50 2.33
CA PHE A 80 7.97 3.46 3.29
C PHE A 80 7.52 2.74 4.55
N GLY A 81 8.46 2.07 5.23
CA GLY A 81 8.21 1.50 6.56
C GLY A 81 7.44 0.19 6.55
N ALA A 82 7.29 -0.46 5.38
CA ALA A 82 6.79 -1.83 5.29
C ALA A 82 7.67 -2.79 6.12
N GLU A 83 8.99 -2.52 6.15
CA GLU A 83 10.00 -3.28 6.90
C GLU A 83 9.70 -3.27 8.41
N TYR A 84 9.26 -2.11 8.91
CA TYR A 84 8.92 -1.97 10.32
C TYR A 84 7.65 -2.73 10.65
N VAL A 85 6.65 -2.70 9.77
CA VAL A 85 5.40 -3.46 9.99
C VAL A 85 5.67 -4.96 9.90
N GLU A 86 6.48 -5.41 8.95
CA GLU A 86 6.96 -6.80 8.84
C GLU A 86 7.65 -7.25 10.12
N ALA A 87 8.61 -6.46 10.62
CA ALA A 87 9.34 -6.79 11.84
C ALA A 87 8.42 -6.90 13.06
N VAL A 88 7.44 -5.99 13.19
CA VAL A 88 6.45 -6.04 14.29
C VAL A 88 5.54 -7.25 14.16
N LEU A 89 5.03 -7.56 12.96
CA LEU A 89 4.22 -8.76 12.74
C LEU A 89 5.02 -10.02 13.09
N ALA A 90 6.26 -10.13 12.62
CA ALA A 90 7.14 -11.27 12.89
C ALA A 90 7.41 -11.44 14.39
N ALA A 91 7.60 -10.36 15.14
CA ALA A 91 7.76 -10.40 16.59
C ALA A 91 6.54 -10.99 17.32
N HIS A 92 5.36 -10.94 16.70
CA HIS A 92 4.12 -11.55 17.18
C HIS A 92 3.80 -12.91 16.54
N GLY A 93 4.73 -13.51 15.80
CA GLY A 93 4.51 -14.78 15.09
C GLY A 93 3.51 -14.66 13.93
N ARG A 94 3.40 -13.46 13.36
CA ARG A 94 2.52 -13.13 12.23
C ARG A 94 3.37 -12.76 11.02
N GLU A 95 2.79 -12.89 9.83
CA GLU A 95 3.54 -12.69 8.58
C GLU A 95 2.86 -11.66 7.67
N LEU A 96 3.68 -10.86 6.98
CA LEU A 96 3.26 -10.11 5.80
C LEU A 96 3.83 -10.83 4.58
N LEU A 97 2.96 -11.33 3.72
CA LEU A 97 3.31 -12.08 2.51
C LEU A 97 3.10 -11.19 1.29
N VAL A 98 4.12 -11.09 0.44
CA VAL A 98 4.08 -10.30 -0.80
C VAL A 98 4.04 -11.26 -1.98
N VAL A 99 3.01 -11.17 -2.82
CA VAL A 99 2.79 -12.08 -3.96
C VAL A 99 3.84 -11.86 -5.04
N ASP A 100 4.04 -10.61 -5.42
CA ASP A 100 5.00 -10.20 -6.44
C ASP A 100 5.92 -9.12 -5.87
N PRO A 101 7.21 -9.44 -5.66
CA PRO A 101 8.16 -8.48 -5.13
C PRO A 101 8.55 -7.40 -6.14
N ALA A 102 8.23 -7.54 -7.43
CA ALA A 102 8.47 -6.49 -8.40
C ALA A 102 7.62 -5.26 -8.04
N GLU A 103 8.26 -4.10 -7.88
CA GLU A 103 7.53 -2.86 -7.64
C GLU A 103 6.80 -2.43 -8.92
N VAL A 104 5.57 -1.95 -8.74
CA VAL A 104 4.78 -1.36 -9.82
C VAL A 104 4.67 0.14 -9.58
N ASP A 105 5.18 0.92 -10.54
CA ASP A 105 5.30 2.39 -10.44
C ASP A 105 4.01 3.15 -10.78
N ASP A 106 2.87 2.46 -10.97
CA ASP A 106 1.59 3.06 -11.40
C ASP A 106 1.12 4.24 -10.55
N ASP A 107 1.56 4.31 -9.29
CA ASP A 107 1.23 5.39 -8.34
C ASP A 107 2.43 6.28 -7.96
N LEU A 108 3.64 6.04 -8.50
CA LEU A 108 4.87 6.75 -8.05
C LEU A 108 4.79 8.26 -8.26
N VAL A 109 4.37 8.72 -9.45
CA VAL A 109 4.21 10.14 -9.75
C VAL A 109 3.19 10.80 -8.83
N ARG A 110 2.12 10.09 -8.49
CA ARG A 110 1.08 10.58 -7.58
C ARG A 110 1.63 10.69 -6.16
N ASP A 111 2.29 9.65 -5.68
CA ASP A 111 2.88 9.61 -4.34
C ASP A 111 3.91 10.73 -4.15
N ILE A 112 4.85 10.90 -5.09
CA ILE A 112 5.85 11.97 -4.98
C ILE A 112 5.21 13.36 -5.04
N THR A 113 4.16 13.53 -5.85
CA THR A 113 3.39 14.78 -5.89
C THR A 113 2.74 15.08 -4.54
N GLU A 114 2.16 14.08 -3.88
CA GLU A 114 1.56 14.23 -2.55
C GLU A 114 2.60 14.57 -1.47
N ILE A 115 3.76 13.89 -1.48
CA ILE A 115 4.88 14.16 -0.56
C ILE A 115 5.34 15.61 -0.74
N LEU A 116 5.64 16.01 -1.98
CA LEU A 116 6.12 17.36 -2.28
C LEU A 116 5.06 18.41 -1.97
N THR A 117 3.78 18.12 -2.18
CA THR A 117 2.68 19.01 -1.82
C THR A 117 2.63 19.22 -0.31
N SER A 118 2.74 18.15 0.49
CA SER A 118 2.79 18.23 1.95
C SER A 118 3.99 19.04 2.44
N MET A 119 5.18 18.79 1.90
CA MET A 119 6.40 19.54 2.22
C MET A 119 6.28 21.01 1.81
N CYS A 120 5.80 21.29 0.59
CA CYS A 120 5.62 22.65 0.10
C CYS A 120 4.55 23.42 0.90
N ALA A 121 3.51 22.75 1.40
CA ALA A 121 2.52 23.39 2.28
C ALA A 121 3.14 23.84 3.60
N ARG A 122 4.10 23.07 4.15
CA ARG A 122 4.84 23.40 5.37
C ARG A 122 5.88 24.50 5.14
N LEU A 123 6.57 24.49 4.00
CA LEU A 123 7.64 25.44 3.69
C LEU A 123 7.13 26.79 3.13
N TYR A 124 6.11 26.76 2.28
CA TYR A 124 5.68 27.91 1.48
C TYR A 124 4.20 28.28 1.68
N GLY A 125 3.49 27.56 2.56
CA GLY A 125 2.07 27.74 2.79
C GLY A 125 1.18 27.00 1.77
N ARG A 126 -0.05 26.68 2.20
CA ARG A 126 -1.00 25.83 1.45
C ARG A 126 -1.34 26.37 0.06
N ARG A 127 -1.43 27.70 -0.11
CA ARG A 127 -1.83 28.33 -1.38
C ARG A 127 -0.84 28.08 -2.52
N ALA A 128 0.45 27.99 -2.20
CA ALA A 128 1.50 27.79 -3.21
C ALA A 128 1.88 26.32 -3.39
N ALA A 129 1.42 25.43 -2.50
CA ALA A 129 1.94 24.08 -2.36
C ALA A 129 1.72 23.21 -3.61
N ALA A 130 0.47 23.11 -4.07
CA ALA A 130 0.11 22.26 -5.21
C ALA A 130 0.85 22.68 -6.49
N ASN A 131 0.87 23.99 -6.80
CA ASN A 131 1.57 24.50 -7.98
C ASN A 131 3.08 24.28 -7.93
N ARG A 132 3.70 24.44 -6.76
CA ARG A 132 5.15 24.22 -6.61
C ARG A 132 5.51 22.74 -6.71
N ALA A 133 4.74 21.86 -6.07
CA ALA A 133 4.93 20.42 -6.16
C ALA A 133 4.76 19.92 -7.60
N ALA A 134 3.69 20.31 -8.29
CA ALA A 134 3.46 19.93 -9.68
C ALA A 134 4.60 20.36 -10.61
N ARG A 135 5.11 21.60 -10.45
CA ARG A 135 6.26 22.08 -11.24
C ARG A 135 7.52 21.26 -10.98
N ALA A 136 7.81 20.94 -9.71
CA ALA A 136 8.98 20.15 -9.35
C ALA A 136 8.91 18.73 -9.91
N VAL A 137 7.73 18.09 -9.84
CA VAL A 137 7.52 16.75 -10.42
C VAL A 137 7.67 16.78 -11.94
N VAL A 138 7.02 17.73 -12.61
CA VAL A 138 7.15 17.89 -14.06
C VAL A 138 8.61 18.03 -14.46
N GLU A 139 9.37 18.90 -13.78
CA GLU A 139 10.80 19.07 -14.05
C GLU A 139 11.60 17.78 -13.87
N ALA A 140 11.38 17.06 -12.76
CA ALA A 140 12.06 15.80 -12.46
C ALA A 140 11.72 14.66 -13.43
N THR A 141 10.59 14.75 -14.15
CA THR A 141 10.12 13.72 -15.09
C THR A 141 10.41 14.05 -16.56
N LYS A 142 11.02 15.21 -16.86
CA LYS A 142 11.33 15.63 -18.24
C LYS A 142 12.45 14.84 -18.89
N ASP A 143 13.46 14.49 -18.11
CA ASP A 143 14.51 13.57 -18.53
C ASP A 143 14.03 12.18 -18.09
N GLY A 144 13.54 11.38 -19.04
CA GLY A 144 13.11 10.01 -18.76
C GLY A 144 14.22 9.19 -18.09
N PRO A 145 13.90 8.02 -17.51
CA PRO A 145 14.89 7.23 -16.78
C PRO A 145 16.09 6.90 -17.69
N VAL A 146 17.29 7.04 -17.13
CA VAL A 146 18.57 6.59 -17.73
C VAL A 146 18.62 5.08 -17.76
#